data_AF-A0A3D1W8K7-F1
#
_entry.id   AF-A0A3D1W8K7-F1
#
_cell.length_a   1.000
_cell.length_b   1.000
_cell.length_c   1.000
_cell.angle_alpha   90.00
_cell.angle_beta   90.00
_cell.angle_gamma   90.00
#
_symmetry.space_group_name_H-M   'P 1'
#
loop_
_entity.id
_entity.type
_entity.pdbx_description
1 polymer ?
#
loop_
_entity_poly.entity_id
_entity_poly.type
_entity_poly.pdbx_seq_one_letter_code
_entity_poly.pdbx_strand_id
1 'polypeptide(L)'
;MGRISFLAIASPDCETLNKNEIIAFFQFLLYFHEMVKTNFKLKTEEIIANVRAAFDVAFPATSGFQAEVQEATDKTMQADFLCTIRTPSGHVWSIACEYVTLAEPRNVRLLAVELRNRFAHQAARETRQCIVCAPYISARSGEILREAGISYIDLAGNANIILENLYVHTHGNENPHRPKREKNLFATKSARVLRVLISRPDRLWGVEELAKVAKVSLGQVSNVRQALIAKEWAGLIGGRLILEKPRSLLNEWREKYRSMAEHTERAYTLQHLGKLDNASLQAAFKEAGKDHLILAGVTAANAIAPYLRQSTLTVYADRIGQKALHSFLCLEPAALGENVIIMMPKDEGVFQESIRINEDIWATSIAQTYLDLWQMNDRSREAAEFLLEQYNKNPSIANRDAADA
;
A
#
# COMPACT_ATOMS: atom_id res chain seq x y z
N MET A 1 -3.42 14.34 35.90
CA MET A 1 -3.40 13.08 35.12
C MET A 1 -4.18 13.26 33.81
N GLY A 2 -3.59 13.88 32.80
CA GLY A 2 -4.31 14.14 31.54
C GLY A 2 -3.50 14.89 30.48
N ARG A 3 -2.18 14.76 30.51
CA ARG A 3 -1.25 15.26 29.48
C ARG A 3 -0.31 14.10 29.19
N ILE A 4 0.02 13.89 27.92
CA ILE A 4 0.72 12.71 27.35
C ILE A 4 -0.26 11.61 26.90
N SER A 5 -1.03 11.88 25.84
CA SER A 5 -1.70 10.83 25.03
C SER A 5 -1.89 11.27 23.57
N PHE A 6 -0.94 12.05 23.01
CA PHE A 6 -1.09 12.68 21.69
C PHE A 6 0.06 12.41 20.70
N LEU A 7 1.07 11.62 21.08
CA LEU A 7 2.24 11.32 20.22
C LEU A 7 2.28 9.89 19.66
N ALA A 8 1.32 9.02 19.99
CA ALA A 8 1.38 7.60 19.64
C ALA A 8 0.82 7.23 18.24
N ILE A 9 0.40 8.20 17.41
CA ILE A 9 -0.26 7.92 16.11
C ILE A 9 0.66 8.18 14.89
N ALA A 10 1.88 8.70 15.07
CA ALA A 10 2.75 9.08 13.94
C ALA A 10 4.14 8.43 13.87
N SER A 11 4.67 7.80 14.91
CA SER A 11 5.93 7.01 14.87
C SER A 11 6.18 6.31 16.22
N PRO A 12 6.77 5.09 16.27
CA PRO A 12 7.12 4.42 17.53
C PRO A 12 8.22 5.12 18.35
N ASP A 13 8.98 6.07 17.78
CA ASP A 13 10.12 6.75 18.43
C ASP A 13 9.80 8.18 18.88
N CYS A 14 8.63 8.38 19.48
CA CYS A 14 8.15 9.73 19.85
C CYS A 14 8.51 10.17 21.29
N GLU A 15 9.45 9.49 21.96
CA GLU A 15 9.86 9.84 23.32
C GLU A 15 10.98 10.91 23.41
N THR A 16 11.63 11.27 22.30
CA THR A 16 12.82 12.15 22.32
C THR A 16 12.67 13.50 21.62
N LEU A 17 11.52 13.79 20.99
CA LEU A 17 11.32 15.08 20.31
C LEU A 17 11.09 16.20 21.31
N ASN A 18 11.94 17.23 21.26
CA ASN A 18 11.74 18.39 22.11
C ASN A 18 10.53 19.22 21.61
N LYS A 19 9.97 20.06 22.49
CA LYS A 19 8.77 20.86 22.20
C LYS A 19 8.86 21.67 20.90
N ASN A 20 10.04 22.18 20.55
CA ASN A 20 10.26 22.98 19.35
C ASN A 20 10.28 22.13 18.08
N GLU A 21 10.77 20.89 18.15
CA GLU A 21 10.77 19.96 17.01
C GLU A 21 9.36 19.44 16.70
N ILE A 22 8.56 19.19 17.75
CA ILE A 22 7.13 18.87 17.58
C ILE A 22 6.41 20.05 16.92
N ILE A 23 6.65 21.29 17.38
CA ILE A 23 6.06 22.49 16.79
C ILE A 23 6.50 22.65 15.33
N ALA A 24 7.78 22.43 15.01
CA ALA A 24 8.29 22.54 13.65
C ALA A 24 7.71 21.47 12.71
N PHE A 25 7.53 20.23 13.19
CA PHE A 25 6.90 19.15 12.44
C PHE A 25 5.41 19.43 12.18
N PHE A 26 4.69 19.93 13.19
CA PHE A 26 3.31 20.39 13.04
C PHE A 26 3.21 21.57 12.07
N GLN A 27 4.10 22.56 12.17
CA GLN A 27 4.16 23.69 11.23
C GLN A 27 4.45 23.21 9.80
N PHE A 28 5.39 22.29 9.61
CA PHE A 28 5.70 21.72 8.30
C PHE A 28 4.49 20.98 7.69
N LEU A 29 3.75 20.22 8.50
CA LEU A 29 2.52 19.55 8.06
C LEU A 29 1.41 20.55 7.70
N LEU A 30 1.26 21.63 8.48
CA LEU A 30 0.30 22.72 8.20
C LEU A 30 0.66 23.43 6.90
N TYR A 31 1.94 23.77 6.70
CA TYR A 31 2.43 24.38 5.46
C TYR A 31 2.27 23.46 4.24
N PHE A 32 2.47 22.15 4.42
CA PHE A 32 2.25 21.18 3.35
C PHE A 32 0.77 21.12 2.94
N HIS A 33 -0.15 21.18 3.91
CA HIS A 33 -1.59 21.19 3.62
C HIS A 33 -2.01 22.46 2.86
N GLU A 34 -1.54 23.64 3.26
CA GLU A 34 -1.75 24.88 2.52
C GLU A 34 -1.15 24.83 1.10
N MET A 35 0.04 24.25 0.93
CA MET A 35 0.65 24.06 -0.39
C MET A 35 -0.16 23.14 -1.31
N VAL A 36 -0.82 22.12 -0.77
CA VAL A 36 -1.69 21.23 -1.55
C VAL A 36 -2.97 21.96 -1.98
N LYS A 37 -3.53 22.85 -1.14
CA LYS A 37 -4.66 23.71 -1.50
C LYS A 37 -4.37 24.60 -2.72
N THR A 38 -3.12 25.06 -2.89
CA THR A 38 -2.76 25.95 -4.01
C THR A 38 -2.70 25.31 -5.41
N ASN A 39 -2.69 23.98 -5.55
CA ASN A 39 -2.39 23.31 -6.82
C ASN A 39 -3.59 22.84 -7.66
N PHE A 40 -4.83 23.11 -7.24
CA PHE A 40 -6.02 22.85 -8.06
C PHE A 40 -7.00 24.03 -7.94
N LYS A 41 -6.86 25.02 -8.83
CA LYS A 41 -7.87 26.06 -9.00
C LYS A 41 -9.04 25.52 -9.84
N LEU A 42 -9.96 24.81 -9.20
CA LEU A 42 -11.37 24.95 -9.59
C LEU A 42 -11.77 26.40 -9.28
N LYS A 43 -12.64 27.00 -10.10
CA LYS A 43 -13.19 28.32 -9.77
C LYS A 43 -14.00 28.17 -8.48
N THR A 44 -13.79 29.01 -7.49
CA THR A 44 -14.44 28.91 -6.16
C THR A 44 -15.96 28.78 -6.27
N GLU A 45 -16.57 29.44 -7.27
CA GLU A 45 -17.99 29.35 -7.63
C GLU A 45 -18.46 27.91 -7.95
N GLU A 46 -17.65 27.14 -8.67
CA GLU A 46 -17.97 25.75 -9.05
C GLU A 46 -17.93 24.82 -7.84
N ILE A 47 -16.96 25.02 -6.93
CA ILE A 47 -16.90 24.27 -5.68
C ILE A 47 -18.12 24.57 -4.81
N ILE A 48 -18.51 25.84 -4.67
CA ILE A 48 -19.70 26.24 -3.89
C ILE A 48 -20.96 25.58 -4.45
N ALA A 49 -21.15 25.63 -5.78
CA ALA A 49 -22.30 25.02 -6.43
C ALA A 49 -22.35 23.49 -6.17
N ASN A 50 -21.20 22.82 -6.27
CA ASN A 50 -21.10 21.38 -6.03
C ASN A 50 -21.37 21.01 -4.57
N VAL A 51 -20.77 21.74 -3.61
CA VAL A 51 -20.99 21.51 -2.18
C VAL A 51 -22.46 21.75 -1.83
N ARG A 52 -23.07 22.82 -2.35
CA ARG A 52 -24.51 23.08 -2.17
C ARG A 52 -25.36 21.93 -2.69
N ALA A 53 -25.08 21.43 -3.90
CA ALA A 53 -25.80 20.29 -4.46
C ALA A 53 -25.66 19.03 -3.59
N ALA A 54 -24.49 18.80 -2.99
CA ALA A 54 -24.31 17.70 -2.05
C ALA A 54 -25.19 17.87 -0.80
N PHE A 55 -25.28 19.08 -0.23
CA PHE A 55 -26.20 19.38 0.87
C PHE A 55 -27.67 19.19 0.46
N ASP A 56 -28.08 19.58 -0.75
CA ASP A 56 -29.45 19.36 -1.24
C ASP A 56 -29.79 17.86 -1.37
N VAL A 57 -28.80 17.01 -1.69
CA VAL A 57 -28.96 15.55 -1.72
C VAL A 57 -29.06 14.98 -0.30
N ALA A 58 -28.22 15.46 0.63
CA ALA A 58 -28.24 15.03 2.02
C ALA A 58 -29.50 15.51 2.77
N PHE A 59 -30.07 16.65 2.35
CA PHE A 59 -31.27 17.28 2.87
C PHE A 59 -32.30 17.50 1.75
N PRO A 60 -32.97 16.43 1.28
CA PRO A 60 -33.92 16.54 0.17
C PRO A 60 -35.00 17.59 0.46
N ALA A 61 -35.50 18.28 -0.57
CA ALA A 61 -36.53 19.32 -0.40
C ALA A 61 -37.79 18.85 0.35
N THR A 62 -38.08 17.54 0.35
CA THR A 62 -39.16 16.90 1.11
C THR A 62 -38.98 16.96 2.63
N SER A 63 -37.76 17.21 3.11
CA SER A 63 -37.44 17.41 4.52
C SER A 63 -37.75 18.83 5.02
N GLY A 64 -37.93 19.79 4.11
CA GLY A 64 -38.14 21.21 4.39
C GLY A 64 -36.92 21.95 4.94
N PHE A 65 -35.74 21.32 4.94
CA PHE A 65 -34.47 21.96 5.25
C PHE A 65 -34.01 22.82 4.07
N GLN A 66 -33.34 23.94 4.37
CA GLN A 66 -32.73 24.80 3.36
C GLN A 66 -31.26 25.02 3.68
N ALA A 67 -30.38 24.66 2.75
CA ALA A 67 -28.94 24.85 2.86
C ALA A 67 -28.46 25.98 1.93
N GLU A 68 -27.73 26.93 2.50
CA GLU A 68 -27.06 28.01 1.77
C GLU A 68 -25.55 27.91 2.01
N VAL A 69 -24.76 27.94 0.94
CA VAL A 69 -23.29 27.85 1.02
C VAL A 69 -22.69 29.10 0.42
N GLN A 70 -21.76 29.73 1.14
CA GLN A 70 -21.06 30.94 0.71
C GLN A 70 -19.58 30.89 1.12
N GLU A 71 -18.74 31.72 0.49
CA GLU A 71 -17.34 31.85 0.92
C GLU A 71 -17.26 32.37 2.36
N ALA A 72 -16.31 31.83 3.12
CA ALA A 72 -16.03 32.35 4.45
C ALA A 72 -15.32 33.71 4.33
N THR A 73 -16.04 34.80 4.60
CA THR A 73 -15.50 36.17 4.54
C THR A 73 -14.73 36.58 5.80
N ASP A 74 -14.99 35.91 6.93
CA ASP A 74 -14.26 36.14 8.19
C ASP A 74 -12.98 35.29 8.23
N LYS A 75 -11.82 35.93 8.02
CA LYS A 75 -10.49 35.30 8.09
C LYS A 75 -10.19 34.69 9.47
N THR A 76 -10.89 35.07 10.53
CA THR A 76 -10.70 34.48 11.86
C THR A 76 -11.31 33.08 11.98
N MET A 77 -12.22 32.72 11.08
CA MET A 77 -12.91 31.43 11.08
C MET A 77 -12.07 30.30 10.44
N GLN A 78 -11.00 30.65 9.70
CA GLN A 78 -10.06 29.73 9.04
C GLN A 78 -10.76 28.54 8.37
N ALA A 79 -11.81 28.79 7.59
CA ALA A 79 -12.54 27.78 6.82
C ALA A 79 -12.64 28.24 5.37
N ASP A 80 -12.85 27.32 4.44
CA ASP A 80 -13.00 27.66 3.02
C ASP A 80 -14.42 28.23 2.75
N PHE A 81 -15.44 27.64 3.37
CA PHE A 81 -16.84 28.02 3.16
C PHE A 81 -17.64 28.06 4.47
N LEU A 82 -18.77 28.76 4.44
CA LEU A 82 -19.79 28.75 5.47
C LEU A 82 -21.07 28.14 4.89
N CYS A 83 -21.59 27.11 5.55
CA CYS A 83 -22.90 26.55 5.25
C CYS A 83 -23.90 26.96 6.34
N THR A 84 -25.02 27.54 5.93
CA THR A 84 -26.15 27.84 6.81
C THR A 84 -27.28 26.86 6.50
N ILE A 85 -27.71 26.09 7.50
CA ILE A 85 -28.82 25.15 7.39
C ILE A 85 -29.98 25.68 8.22
N ARG A 86 -31.12 25.91 7.57
CA ARG A 86 -32.38 26.33 8.23
C ARG A 86 -33.35 25.16 8.28
N THR A 87 -33.95 24.92 9.43
CA THR A 87 -35.00 23.91 9.61
C THR A 87 -36.39 24.48 9.31
N PRO A 88 -37.39 23.61 9.05
CA PRO A 88 -38.80 24.02 9.03
C PRO A 88 -39.27 24.68 10.34
N SER A 89 -38.67 24.30 11.48
CA SER A 89 -38.98 24.85 12.80
C SER A 89 -38.35 26.23 13.07
N GLY A 90 -37.58 26.77 12.12
CA GLY A 90 -36.90 28.07 12.24
C GLY A 90 -35.55 28.03 12.95
N HIS A 91 -35.06 26.85 13.34
CA HIS A 91 -33.71 26.69 13.87
C HIS A 91 -32.68 26.86 12.75
N VAL A 92 -31.54 27.48 13.07
CA VAL A 92 -30.48 27.77 12.11
C VAL A 92 -29.15 27.26 12.63
N TRP A 93 -28.47 26.44 11.85
CA TRP A 93 -27.06 26.11 12.08
C TRP A 93 -26.18 26.92 11.14
N SER A 94 -25.09 27.44 11.67
CA SER A 94 -24.00 28.03 10.90
C SER A 94 -22.77 27.15 11.07
N ILE A 95 -22.28 26.58 9.97
CA ILE A 95 -21.32 25.48 9.98
C ILE A 95 -20.14 25.83 9.09
N ALA A 96 -18.93 25.66 9.61
CA ALA A 96 -17.71 25.80 8.81
C ALA A 96 -17.60 24.61 7.85
N CYS A 97 -17.21 24.86 6.61
CA CYS A 97 -16.95 23.82 5.63
C CYS A 97 -15.50 23.91 5.15
N GLU A 98 -14.78 22.79 5.25
CA GLU A 98 -13.43 22.65 4.74
C GLU A 98 -13.45 21.78 3.50
N TYR A 99 -12.94 22.28 2.38
CA TYR A 99 -12.94 21.52 1.13
C TYR A 99 -11.57 20.89 0.87
N VAL A 100 -11.55 19.57 0.68
CA VAL A 100 -10.36 18.83 0.25
C VAL A 100 -10.57 18.25 -1.14
N THR A 101 -9.61 18.53 -2.02
CA THR A 101 -9.60 18.01 -3.39
C THR A 101 -9.39 16.50 -3.44
N LEU A 102 -8.69 15.93 -2.46
CA LEU A 102 -8.39 14.50 -2.39
C LEU A 102 -8.47 13.99 -0.94
N ALA A 103 -9.61 13.36 -0.61
CA ALA A 103 -9.88 12.79 0.71
C ALA A 103 -9.27 11.39 0.89
N GLU A 104 -7.99 11.22 0.61
CA GLU A 104 -7.25 9.98 0.92
C GLU A 104 -7.06 9.80 2.45
N PRO A 105 -7.00 8.56 2.97
CA PRO A 105 -6.91 8.28 4.40
C PRO A 105 -5.85 9.11 5.14
N ARG A 106 -4.64 9.22 4.57
CA ARG A 106 -3.54 10.01 5.14
C ARG A 106 -3.89 11.49 5.26
N ASN A 107 -4.38 12.10 4.19
CA ASN A 107 -4.72 13.53 4.16
C ASN A 107 -5.85 13.83 5.13
N VAL A 108 -6.84 12.93 5.19
CA VAL A 108 -7.99 13.04 6.07
C VAL A 108 -7.60 12.92 7.54
N ARG A 109 -6.66 12.02 7.91
CA ARG A 109 -6.13 11.97 9.28
C ARG A 109 -5.45 13.27 9.69
N LEU A 110 -4.61 13.82 8.81
CA LEU A 110 -3.89 15.07 9.06
C LEU A 110 -4.88 16.23 9.24
N LEU A 111 -5.85 16.34 8.32
CA LEU A 111 -6.90 17.34 8.42
C LEU A 111 -7.73 17.16 9.69
N ALA A 112 -8.04 15.93 10.08
CA ALA A 112 -8.82 15.67 11.29
C ALA A 112 -8.11 16.18 12.55
N VAL A 113 -6.79 15.98 12.63
CA VAL A 113 -5.97 16.53 13.73
C VAL A 113 -5.99 18.06 13.70
N GLU A 114 -5.84 18.66 12.53
CA GLU A 114 -5.86 20.10 12.36
C GLU A 114 -7.19 20.72 12.78
N LEU A 115 -8.31 20.20 12.27
CA LEU A 115 -9.66 20.66 12.58
C LEU A 115 -9.95 20.53 14.07
N ARG A 116 -9.58 19.41 14.69
CA ARG A 116 -9.74 19.25 16.14
C ARG A 116 -8.99 20.32 16.91
N ASN A 117 -7.78 20.68 16.51
CA ASN A 117 -7.02 21.75 17.17
C ASN A 117 -7.63 23.14 16.92
N ARG A 118 -8.07 23.43 15.68
CA ARG A 118 -8.73 24.70 15.31
C ARG A 118 -10.00 24.93 16.14
N PHE A 119 -10.86 23.92 16.23
CA PHE A 119 -12.17 24.05 16.87
C PHE A 119 -12.17 23.72 18.37
N ALA A 120 -11.14 23.09 18.93
CA ALA A 120 -11.03 22.85 20.38
C ALA A 120 -10.86 24.13 21.22
N HIS A 121 -10.33 25.22 20.63
CA HIS A 121 -10.04 26.47 21.34
C HIS A 121 -11.08 27.59 21.12
N GLN A 122 -12.09 27.37 20.28
CA GLN A 122 -13.14 28.36 20.00
C GLN A 122 -14.31 28.22 20.99
N ALA A 123 -14.07 28.54 22.25
CA ALA A 123 -15.08 28.40 23.32
C ALA A 123 -16.26 29.41 23.23
N ALA A 124 -16.20 30.41 22.34
CA ALA A 124 -17.04 31.61 22.44
C ALA A 124 -17.91 31.97 21.21
N ARG A 125 -17.98 31.16 20.15
CA ARG A 125 -18.87 31.43 19.00
C ARG A 125 -19.74 30.22 18.65
N GLU A 126 -20.93 30.50 18.11
CA GLU A 126 -21.99 29.55 17.72
C GLU A 126 -21.55 28.55 16.63
N THR A 127 -20.39 28.77 16.00
CA THR A 127 -19.80 27.91 14.96
C THR A 127 -18.82 26.89 15.56
N ARG A 128 -19.33 25.92 16.32
CA ARG A 128 -18.51 24.87 16.99
C ARG A 128 -18.12 23.69 16.10
N GLN A 129 -18.55 23.64 14.84
CA GLN A 129 -18.48 22.42 14.04
C GLN A 129 -18.01 22.72 12.62
N CYS A 130 -17.16 21.82 12.12
CA CYS A 130 -16.69 21.82 10.75
C CYS A 130 -17.12 20.54 10.04
N ILE A 131 -17.61 20.71 8.81
CA ILE A 131 -17.90 19.61 7.90
C ILE A 131 -16.77 19.56 6.86
N VAL A 132 -16.19 18.37 6.67
CA VAL A 132 -15.25 18.11 5.58
C VAL A 132 -16.04 17.81 4.30
N CYS A 133 -15.78 18.60 3.27
CA CYS A 133 -16.35 18.45 1.94
C CYS A 133 -15.30 17.92 0.97
N ALA A 134 -15.63 16.95 0.14
CA ALA A 134 -14.70 16.46 -0.89
C ALA A 134 -15.44 15.97 -2.14
N PRO A 135 -14.78 15.85 -3.31
CA PRO A 135 -15.37 15.18 -4.48
C PRO A 135 -15.90 13.78 -4.17
N TYR A 136 -15.18 13.02 -3.35
CA TYR A 136 -15.54 11.68 -2.93
C TYR A 136 -14.83 11.33 -1.63
N ILE A 137 -15.54 10.69 -0.69
CA ILE A 137 -14.97 10.19 0.57
C ILE A 137 -15.15 8.67 0.60
N SER A 138 -14.03 7.95 0.54
CA SER A 138 -14.03 6.49 0.62
C SER A 138 -14.54 6.00 1.98
N ALA A 139 -15.02 4.75 2.06
CA ALA A 139 -15.43 4.13 3.32
C ALA A 139 -14.34 4.26 4.41
N ARG A 140 -13.07 4.02 4.05
CA ARG A 140 -11.94 4.13 4.97
C ARG A 140 -11.70 5.57 5.45
N SER A 141 -11.78 6.54 4.55
CA SER A 141 -11.64 7.96 4.90
C SER A 141 -12.81 8.44 5.77
N GLY A 142 -14.03 7.97 5.49
CA GLY A 142 -15.22 8.24 6.28
C GLY A 142 -15.13 7.65 7.69
N GLU A 143 -14.61 6.43 7.84
CA GLU A 143 -14.31 5.83 9.16
C GLU A 143 -13.37 6.73 9.98
N ILE A 144 -12.27 7.19 9.37
CA ILE A 144 -11.30 8.07 10.04
C ILE A 144 -11.97 9.37 10.53
N LEU A 145 -12.80 10.00 9.70
CA LEU A 145 -13.52 11.22 10.09
C LEU A 145 -14.52 10.96 11.21
N ARG A 146 -15.23 9.84 11.16
CA ARG A 146 -16.19 9.42 12.20
C ARG A 146 -15.50 9.14 13.53
N GLU A 147 -14.40 8.40 13.52
CA GLU A 147 -13.57 8.14 14.71
C GLU A 147 -13.04 9.45 15.31
N ALA A 148 -12.74 10.45 14.47
CA ALA A 148 -12.33 11.77 14.90
C ALA A 148 -13.49 12.67 15.38
N GLY A 149 -14.75 12.23 15.26
CA GLY A 149 -15.94 13.02 15.59
C GLY A 149 -16.21 14.16 14.61
N ILE A 150 -15.69 14.08 13.39
CA ILE A 150 -15.78 15.13 12.37
C ILE A 150 -16.85 14.75 11.36
N SER A 151 -17.75 15.69 11.10
CA SER A 151 -18.81 15.52 10.11
C SER A 151 -18.23 15.63 8.69
N TYR A 152 -18.82 14.92 7.74
CA TYR A 152 -18.39 14.97 6.35
C TYR A 152 -19.53 14.85 5.35
N ILE A 153 -19.30 15.33 4.15
CA ILE A 153 -20.17 15.17 2.99
C ILE A 153 -19.33 15.09 1.71
N ASP A 154 -19.73 14.24 0.76
CA ASP A 154 -19.11 14.17 -0.56
C ASP A 154 -20.10 14.45 -1.69
N LEU A 155 -19.56 14.72 -2.89
CA LEU A 155 -20.38 15.03 -4.06
C LEU A 155 -21.11 13.81 -4.65
N ALA A 156 -20.77 12.60 -4.19
CA ALA A 156 -21.50 11.38 -4.52
C ALA A 156 -22.72 11.18 -3.60
N GLY A 157 -22.92 12.05 -2.61
CA GLY A 157 -24.02 11.98 -1.64
C GLY A 157 -23.74 11.05 -0.46
N ASN A 158 -22.50 10.60 -0.26
CA ASN A 158 -22.10 9.96 1.00
C ASN A 158 -21.88 11.05 2.06
N ALA A 159 -22.48 10.89 3.23
CA ALA A 159 -22.43 11.88 4.28
C ALA A 159 -22.47 11.23 5.67
N ASN A 160 -21.84 11.89 6.62
CA ASN A 160 -22.02 11.65 8.04
C ASN A 160 -22.03 13.01 8.73
N ILE A 161 -23.22 13.57 8.97
CA ILE A 161 -23.39 14.89 9.57
C ILE A 161 -23.96 14.69 10.97
N ILE A 162 -23.27 15.21 11.98
CA ILE A 162 -23.64 15.14 13.38
C ILE A 162 -23.67 16.57 13.93
N LEU A 163 -24.88 17.11 14.13
CA LEU A 163 -25.14 18.37 14.83
C LEU A 163 -25.97 18.09 16.09
N GLU A 164 -26.13 19.10 16.96
CA GLU A 164 -26.76 18.96 18.29
C GLU A 164 -28.11 18.20 18.28
N ASN A 165 -28.96 18.44 17.27
CA ASN A 165 -30.27 17.79 17.11
C ASN A 165 -30.48 17.21 15.70
N LEU A 166 -29.41 16.95 14.96
CA LEU A 166 -29.50 16.48 13.58
C LEU A 166 -28.42 15.43 13.30
N TYR A 167 -28.85 14.27 12.83
CA TYR A 167 -27.96 13.19 12.40
C TYR A 167 -28.35 12.75 10.99
N VAL A 168 -27.40 12.85 10.05
CA VAL A 168 -27.54 12.36 8.68
C VAL A 168 -26.43 11.36 8.40
N HIS A 169 -26.79 10.17 7.95
CA HIS A 169 -25.81 9.17 7.54
C HIS A 169 -26.24 8.50 6.24
N THR A 170 -25.47 8.73 5.18
CA THR A 170 -25.64 8.13 3.86
C THR A 170 -24.30 7.52 3.42
N HIS A 171 -24.34 6.28 2.94
CA HIS A 171 -23.14 5.57 2.49
C HIS A 171 -23.49 4.63 1.34
N GLY A 172 -22.46 4.18 0.61
CA GLY A 172 -22.58 3.17 -0.44
C GLY A 172 -22.68 3.75 -1.86
N ASN A 173 -22.69 5.07 -2.02
CA ASN A 173 -22.63 5.67 -3.35
C ASN A 173 -21.20 5.56 -3.90
N GLU A 174 -21.09 5.14 -5.16
CA GLU A 174 -19.81 5.00 -5.84
C GLU A 174 -19.23 6.36 -6.25
N ASN A 175 -17.90 6.42 -6.43
CA ASN A 175 -17.23 7.64 -6.88
C ASN A 175 -17.58 7.96 -8.35
N PRO A 176 -18.34 9.04 -8.63
CA PRO A 176 -18.75 9.39 -9.99
C PRO A 176 -17.57 9.84 -10.87
N HIS A 177 -16.46 10.27 -10.23
CA HIS A 177 -15.25 10.75 -10.88
C HIS A 177 -14.06 9.82 -10.61
N ARG A 178 -14.31 8.50 -10.53
CA ARG A 178 -13.24 7.52 -10.33
C ARG A 178 -12.09 7.81 -11.31
N PRO A 179 -10.88 8.15 -10.83
CA PRO A 179 -9.78 8.50 -11.72
C PRO A 179 -9.54 7.35 -12.72
N LYS A 180 -9.27 7.70 -13.99
CA LYS A 180 -8.98 6.72 -15.05
C LYS A 180 -7.89 5.78 -14.58
N ARG A 181 -8.26 4.51 -14.33
CA ARG A 181 -7.42 3.38 -13.88
C ARG A 181 -6.35 3.81 -12.86
N GLU A 182 -6.60 3.53 -11.57
CA GLU A 182 -5.50 3.33 -10.62
C GLU A 182 -4.46 2.43 -11.29
N LYS A 183 -3.25 2.97 -11.51
CA LYS A 183 -2.16 2.20 -12.10
C LYS A 183 -1.97 0.99 -11.22
N ASN A 184 -2.10 -0.22 -11.79
CA ASN A 184 -2.02 -1.45 -11.03
C ASN A 184 -0.66 -1.52 -10.31
N LEU A 185 -0.69 -1.35 -8.99
CA LEU A 185 0.48 -1.40 -8.11
C LEU A 185 1.19 -2.75 -8.17
N PHE A 186 0.48 -3.79 -8.61
CA PHE A 186 0.98 -5.16 -8.75
C PHE A 186 1.29 -5.53 -10.21
N ALA A 187 1.29 -4.57 -11.13
CA ALA A 187 1.76 -4.79 -12.50
C ALA A 187 3.25 -5.17 -12.51
N THR A 188 3.68 -5.91 -13.53
CA THR A 188 5.03 -6.48 -13.67
C THR A 188 6.18 -5.54 -13.27
N LYS A 189 6.22 -4.32 -13.81
CA LYS A 189 7.29 -3.34 -13.47
C LYS A 189 7.16 -2.78 -12.06
N SER A 190 5.93 -2.55 -11.58
CA SER A 190 5.71 -2.13 -10.18
C SER A 190 6.13 -3.22 -9.21
N ALA A 191 5.81 -4.48 -9.52
CA ALA A 191 6.14 -5.66 -8.73
C ALA A 191 7.65 -5.78 -8.48
N ARG A 192 8.51 -5.45 -9.45
CA ARG A 192 9.97 -5.39 -9.25
C ARG A 192 10.35 -4.48 -8.07
N VAL A 193 9.78 -3.27 -8.04
CA VAL A 193 9.99 -2.32 -6.92
C VAL A 193 9.49 -2.91 -5.60
N LEU A 194 8.31 -3.53 -5.60
CA LEU A 194 7.75 -4.12 -4.39
C LEU A 194 8.62 -5.26 -3.84
N ARG A 195 9.19 -6.13 -4.71
CA ARG A 195 10.12 -7.20 -4.28
C ARG A 195 11.36 -6.61 -3.60
N VAL A 196 11.94 -5.55 -4.15
CA VAL A 196 13.09 -4.85 -3.55
C VAL A 196 12.75 -4.31 -2.17
N LEU A 197 11.60 -3.64 -2.03
CA LEU A 197 11.16 -3.07 -0.75
C LEU A 197 10.88 -4.16 0.30
N ILE A 198 10.20 -5.25 -0.06
CA ILE A 198 9.89 -6.35 0.87
C ILE A 198 11.15 -7.10 1.30
N SER A 199 12.16 -7.20 0.42
CA SER A 199 13.40 -7.90 0.73
C SER A 199 14.29 -7.12 1.71
N ARG A 200 14.06 -5.79 1.84
CA ARG A 200 14.79 -4.90 2.76
C ARG A 200 13.81 -3.86 3.36
N PRO A 201 12.86 -4.29 4.21
CA PRO A 201 11.78 -3.43 4.68
C PRO A 201 12.29 -2.26 5.54
N ASP A 202 13.35 -2.48 6.31
CA ASP A 202 13.95 -1.48 7.21
C ASP A 202 14.89 -0.49 6.50
N ARG A 203 15.13 -0.68 5.20
CA ARG A 203 16.06 0.19 4.44
C ARG A 203 15.35 1.43 3.93
N LEU A 204 16.02 2.57 4.08
CA LEU A 204 15.65 3.82 3.45
C LEU A 204 16.11 3.88 2.00
N TRP A 205 15.18 4.11 1.08
CA TRP A 205 15.42 4.10 -0.36
C TRP A 205 15.35 5.49 -0.98
N GLY A 206 16.39 5.87 -1.72
CA GLY A 206 16.33 6.99 -2.67
C GLY A 206 15.61 6.57 -3.95
N VAL A 207 14.96 7.50 -4.66
CA VAL A 207 14.23 7.19 -5.91
C VAL A 207 15.16 6.64 -7.00
N GLU A 208 16.35 7.24 -7.16
CA GLU A 208 17.35 6.82 -8.15
C GLU A 208 17.96 5.45 -7.84
N GLU A 209 18.31 5.25 -6.59
CA GLU A 209 18.82 3.99 -6.06
C GLU A 209 17.81 2.85 -6.28
N LEU A 210 16.56 3.06 -5.89
CA LEU A 210 15.50 2.07 -6.03
C LEU A 210 15.20 1.77 -7.50
N ALA A 211 15.27 2.77 -8.38
CA ALA A 211 15.09 2.59 -9.81
C ALA A 211 16.21 1.73 -10.41
N LYS A 212 17.46 1.96 -9.99
CA LYS A 212 18.62 1.17 -10.41
C LYS A 212 18.50 -0.28 -9.96
N VAL A 213 18.21 -0.52 -8.68
CA VAL A 213 18.13 -1.89 -8.12
C VAL A 213 16.95 -2.66 -8.73
N ALA A 214 15.77 -2.05 -8.82
CA ALA A 214 14.60 -2.68 -9.42
C ALA A 214 14.66 -2.78 -10.95
N LYS A 215 15.65 -2.14 -11.59
CA LYS A 215 15.77 -2.01 -13.06
C LYS A 215 14.50 -1.45 -13.72
N VAL A 216 14.01 -0.32 -13.19
CA VAL A 216 12.83 0.39 -13.71
C VAL A 216 13.11 1.90 -13.85
N SER A 217 12.20 2.65 -14.48
CA SER A 217 12.36 4.10 -14.60
C SER A 217 12.09 4.85 -13.28
N LEU A 218 12.68 6.03 -13.12
CA LEU A 218 12.42 6.94 -11.99
C LEU A 218 10.93 7.28 -11.86
N GLY A 219 10.26 7.48 -13.00
CA GLY A 219 8.81 7.70 -13.04
C GLY A 219 8.01 6.50 -12.52
N GLN A 220 8.47 5.26 -12.78
CA GLN A 220 7.83 4.07 -12.24
C GLN A 220 7.99 4.00 -10.72
N VAL A 221 9.20 4.25 -10.20
CA VAL A 221 9.43 4.32 -8.75
C VAL A 221 8.57 5.42 -8.12
N SER A 222 8.48 6.59 -8.73
CA SER A 222 7.66 7.69 -8.22
C SER A 222 6.17 7.34 -8.15
N ASN A 223 5.65 6.66 -9.17
CA ASN A 223 4.27 6.16 -9.17
C ASN A 223 4.03 5.14 -8.04
N VAL A 224 4.94 4.16 -7.89
CA VAL A 224 4.85 3.15 -6.83
C VAL A 224 4.93 3.81 -5.45
N ARG A 225 5.87 4.73 -5.26
CA ARG A 225 6.03 5.51 -4.02
C ARG A 225 4.73 6.24 -3.64
N GLN A 226 4.13 6.97 -4.57
CA GLN A 226 2.87 7.68 -4.33
C GLN A 226 1.75 6.72 -3.93
N ALA A 227 1.60 5.60 -4.66
CA ALA A 227 0.58 4.60 -4.36
C ALA A 227 0.77 3.93 -2.99
N LEU A 228 2.01 3.60 -2.60
CA LEU A 228 2.31 3.01 -1.30
C LEU A 228 2.04 3.99 -0.15
N ILE A 229 2.37 5.27 -0.33
CA ILE A 229 2.10 6.32 0.64
C ILE A 229 0.60 6.59 0.78
N ALA A 230 -0.13 6.66 -0.33
CA ALA A 230 -1.58 6.87 -0.33
C ALA A 230 -2.32 5.75 0.42
N LYS A 231 -1.80 4.52 0.32
CA LYS A 231 -2.29 3.34 1.05
C LYS A 231 -1.78 3.23 2.50
N GLU A 232 -0.98 4.19 2.97
CA GLU A 232 -0.34 4.16 4.30
C GLU A 232 0.49 2.87 4.54
N TRP A 233 1.08 2.31 3.50
CA TRP A 233 1.99 1.16 3.60
C TRP A 233 3.45 1.56 3.66
N ALA A 234 3.76 2.79 3.27
CA ALA A 234 5.10 3.35 3.25
C ALA A 234 5.10 4.80 3.72
N GLY A 235 6.21 5.22 4.32
CA GLY A 235 6.44 6.57 4.83
C GLY A 235 7.66 7.24 4.18
N LEU A 236 7.96 8.45 4.64
CA LEU A 236 9.16 9.19 4.24
C LEU A 236 9.97 9.61 5.46
N ILE A 237 11.26 9.27 5.47
CA ILE A 237 12.23 9.75 6.47
C ILE A 237 13.36 10.45 5.71
N GLY A 238 13.56 11.75 5.98
CA GLY A 238 14.54 12.56 5.25
C GLY A 238 14.32 12.59 3.73
N GLY A 239 13.06 12.48 3.27
CA GLY A 239 12.70 12.40 1.85
C GLY A 239 12.94 11.04 1.18
N ARG A 240 13.49 10.06 1.91
CA ARG A 240 13.69 8.68 1.44
C ARG A 240 12.51 7.80 1.83
N LEU A 241 12.18 6.82 0.99
CA LEU A 241 11.06 5.91 1.18
C LEU A 241 11.43 4.79 2.17
N ILE A 242 10.53 4.50 3.11
CA ILE A 242 10.60 3.32 4.00
C ILE A 242 9.30 2.52 3.90
N LEU A 243 9.38 1.20 3.91
CA LEU A 243 8.21 0.32 3.89
C LEU A 243 7.77 0.02 5.32
N GLU A 244 6.61 0.55 5.72
CA GLU A 244 6.12 0.45 7.11
C GLU A 244 5.22 -0.76 7.33
N LYS A 245 4.45 -1.17 6.30
CA LYS A 245 3.48 -2.27 6.41
C LYS A 245 3.69 -3.35 5.33
N PRO A 246 4.83 -4.07 5.37
CA PRO A 246 5.12 -5.13 4.39
C PRO A 246 4.05 -6.23 4.37
N ARG A 247 3.48 -6.61 5.53
CA ARG A 247 2.43 -7.64 5.60
C ARG A 247 1.12 -7.19 4.95
N SER A 248 0.69 -5.94 5.16
CA SER A 248 -0.51 -5.41 4.51
C SER A 248 -0.36 -5.36 2.99
N LEU A 249 0.82 -4.99 2.50
CA LEU A 249 1.14 -5.01 1.09
C LEU A 249 1.07 -6.44 0.51
N LEU A 250 1.74 -7.41 1.15
CA LEU A 250 1.71 -8.82 0.71
C LEU A 250 0.30 -9.41 0.71
N ASN A 251 -0.49 -9.12 1.74
CA ASN A 251 -1.87 -9.57 1.84
C ASN A 251 -2.74 -9.03 0.69
N GLU A 252 -2.59 -7.77 0.28
CA GLU A 252 -3.34 -7.28 -0.88
C GLU A 252 -2.77 -7.82 -2.21
N TRP A 253 -1.44 -7.98 -2.28
CA TRP A 253 -0.78 -8.49 -3.49
C TRP A 253 -1.22 -9.92 -3.79
N ARG A 254 -1.24 -10.83 -2.81
CA ARG A 254 -1.56 -12.25 -3.03
C ARG A 254 -2.95 -12.48 -3.60
N GLU A 255 -3.95 -11.66 -3.22
CA GLU A 255 -5.33 -11.77 -3.73
C GLU A 255 -5.43 -11.41 -5.23
N LYS A 256 -4.59 -10.46 -5.66
CA LYS A 256 -4.53 -9.98 -7.06
C LYS A 256 -3.46 -10.67 -7.88
N TYR A 257 -2.60 -11.46 -7.25
CA TYR A 257 -1.48 -12.13 -7.89
C TYR A 257 -1.97 -13.15 -8.91
N ARG A 258 -1.19 -13.27 -9.98
CA ARG A 258 -1.36 -14.27 -11.04
C ARG A 258 0.02 -14.84 -11.31
N SER A 259 0.07 -16.12 -11.67
CA SER A 259 1.34 -16.82 -11.89
C SER A 259 2.26 -16.04 -12.84
N MET A 260 3.52 -15.89 -12.41
CA MET A 260 4.59 -15.31 -13.21
C MET A 260 5.12 -16.27 -14.27
N ALA A 261 4.68 -17.53 -14.29
CA ALA A 261 4.99 -18.46 -15.37
C ALA A 261 4.21 -18.09 -16.64
N GLU A 262 4.91 -17.87 -17.74
CA GLU A 262 4.34 -17.78 -19.09
C GLU A 262 4.08 -19.17 -19.65
N HIS A 263 5.08 -20.04 -19.51
CA HIS A 263 5.01 -21.44 -19.90
C HIS A 263 5.48 -22.31 -18.73
N THR A 264 4.93 -23.51 -18.64
CA THR A 264 5.34 -24.50 -17.64
C THR A 264 5.62 -25.81 -18.34
N GLU A 265 6.86 -26.25 -18.25
CA GLU A 265 7.28 -27.57 -18.68
C GLU A 265 7.27 -28.53 -17.50
N ARG A 266 6.76 -29.74 -17.73
CA ARG A 266 6.76 -30.84 -16.77
C ARG A 266 7.65 -31.94 -17.31
N ALA A 267 8.66 -32.28 -16.53
CA ALA A 267 9.67 -33.24 -16.91
C ALA A 267 9.93 -34.25 -15.79
N TYR A 268 10.60 -35.32 -16.17
CA TYR A 268 11.05 -36.35 -15.27
C TYR A 268 12.56 -36.59 -15.44
N THR A 269 13.23 -36.91 -14.33
CA THR A 269 14.61 -37.41 -14.30
C THR A 269 14.75 -38.57 -13.32
N LEU A 270 15.65 -39.50 -13.61
CA LEU A 270 16.06 -40.55 -12.69
C LEU A 270 16.99 -40.05 -11.59
N GLN A 271 17.47 -38.81 -11.67
CA GLN A 271 18.35 -38.24 -10.66
C GLN A 271 17.61 -37.98 -9.33
N HIS A 272 18.29 -38.27 -8.22
CA HIS A 272 17.74 -38.01 -6.90
C HIS A 272 17.96 -36.54 -6.50
N LEU A 273 16.92 -35.71 -6.65
CA LEU A 273 16.96 -34.27 -6.39
C LEU A 273 16.50 -33.87 -4.98
N GLY A 274 16.19 -34.85 -4.12
CA GLY A 274 15.63 -34.62 -2.79
C GLY A 274 16.56 -33.91 -1.79
N LYS A 275 17.85 -33.82 -2.13
CA LYS A 275 18.84 -32.99 -1.44
C LYS A 275 19.49 -32.11 -2.50
N LEU A 276 19.62 -30.81 -2.23
CA LEU A 276 20.23 -29.83 -3.14
C LEU A 276 21.76 -29.99 -3.24
N ASP A 277 22.30 -31.14 -2.81
CA ASP A 277 23.71 -31.56 -2.88
C ASP A 277 24.01 -32.41 -4.13
N ASN A 278 23.02 -32.68 -4.97
CA ASN A 278 23.19 -33.41 -6.22
C ASN A 278 24.16 -32.67 -7.17
N ALA A 279 25.26 -33.34 -7.57
CA ALA A 279 26.33 -32.74 -8.36
C ALA A 279 25.87 -32.25 -9.75
N SER A 280 24.98 -32.99 -10.42
CA SER A 280 24.42 -32.59 -11.72
C SER A 280 23.48 -31.38 -11.59
N LEU A 281 22.70 -31.31 -10.51
CA LEU A 281 21.90 -30.13 -10.20
C LEU A 281 22.78 -28.90 -9.95
N GLN A 282 23.83 -29.03 -9.14
CA GLN A 282 24.78 -27.95 -8.89
C GLN A 282 25.47 -27.49 -10.18
N ALA A 283 25.89 -28.43 -11.03
CA ALA A 283 26.47 -28.12 -12.33
C ALA A 283 25.49 -27.36 -13.25
N ALA A 284 24.21 -27.73 -13.25
CA ALA A 284 23.18 -27.01 -14.02
C ALA A 284 23.01 -25.57 -13.53
N PHE A 285 22.95 -25.36 -12.21
CA PHE A 285 22.84 -24.03 -11.61
C PHE A 285 24.08 -23.17 -11.84
N LYS A 286 25.27 -23.78 -11.77
CA LYS A 286 26.53 -23.12 -12.03
C LYS A 286 26.68 -22.70 -13.50
N GLU A 287 26.33 -23.57 -14.44
CA GLU A 287 26.38 -23.27 -15.87
C GLU A 287 25.42 -22.15 -16.23
N ALA A 288 24.18 -22.20 -15.71
CA ALA A 288 23.17 -21.21 -16.03
C ALA A 288 23.41 -19.87 -15.31
N GLY A 289 23.80 -19.91 -14.04
CA GLY A 289 23.87 -18.74 -13.18
C GLY A 289 22.50 -18.26 -12.67
N LYS A 290 22.53 -17.48 -11.58
CA LYS A 290 21.34 -17.03 -10.84
C LYS A 290 20.37 -16.14 -11.63
N ASP A 291 20.83 -15.51 -12.71
CA ASP A 291 20.01 -14.63 -13.54
C ASP A 291 19.19 -15.42 -14.58
N HIS A 292 19.48 -16.72 -14.74
CA HIS A 292 18.84 -17.60 -15.72
C HIS A 292 18.16 -18.82 -15.08
N LEU A 293 18.56 -19.22 -13.88
CA LEU A 293 18.02 -20.40 -13.17
C LEU A 293 18.02 -20.18 -11.65
N ILE A 294 16.84 -20.30 -11.03
CA ILE A 294 16.65 -20.24 -9.58
C ILE A 294 15.59 -21.22 -9.09
N LEU A 295 15.71 -21.67 -7.84
CA LEU A 295 14.65 -22.42 -7.15
C LEU A 295 13.41 -21.53 -6.98
N ALA A 296 12.23 -22.15 -7.06
CA ALA A 296 10.94 -21.47 -6.93
C ALA A 296 9.92 -22.30 -6.13
N GLY A 297 8.80 -21.67 -5.77
CA GLY A 297 7.67 -22.32 -5.10
C GLY A 297 8.08 -23.12 -3.85
N VAL A 298 7.56 -24.34 -3.72
CA VAL A 298 7.83 -25.22 -2.56
C VAL A 298 9.31 -25.58 -2.44
N THR A 299 10.04 -25.69 -3.55
CA THR A 299 11.48 -25.98 -3.50
C THR A 299 12.26 -24.81 -2.89
N ALA A 300 11.99 -23.58 -3.34
CA ALA A 300 12.58 -22.38 -2.74
C ALA A 300 12.22 -22.26 -1.26
N ALA A 301 10.93 -22.44 -0.92
CA ALA A 301 10.45 -22.35 0.44
C ALA A 301 11.17 -23.33 1.37
N ASN A 302 11.29 -24.60 0.97
CA ASN A 302 11.98 -25.61 1.77
C ASN A 302 13.50 -25.40 1.85
N ALA A 303 14.12 -24.82 0.82
CA ALA A 303 15.53 -24.48 0.87
C ALA A 303 15.82 -23.35 1.88
N ILE A 304 14.87 -22.43 2.06
CA ILE A 304 14.98 -21.27 2.94
C ILE A 304 14.52 -21.61 4.38
N ALA A 305 13.33 -22.21 4.50
CA ALA A 305 12.65 -22.54 5.74
C ALA A 305 11.87 -23.86 5.56
N PRO A 306 12.51 -25.03 5.82
CA PRO A 306 11.89 -26.34 5.63
C PRO A 306 10.56 -26.48 6.38
N TYR A 307 9.48 -26.81 5.64
CA TYR A 307 8.14 -27.04 6.22
C TYR A 307 7.41 -28.22 5.57
N LEU A 308 7.43 -28.31 4.23
CA LEU A 308 6.76 -29.38 3.49
C LEU A 308 7.74 -30.48 3.10
N ARG A 309 7.26 -31.72 3.05
CA ARG A 309 8.00 -32.80 2.39
C ARG A 309 7.54 -32.91 0.94
N GLN A 310 8.40 -32.53 -0.01
CA GLN A 310 8.12 -32.63 -1.44
C GLN A 310 9.38 -33.09 -2.19
N SER A 311 9.20 -33.95 -3.19
CA SER A 311 10.27 -34.51 -4.03
C SER A 311 10.40 -33.87 -5.41
N THR A 312 9.44 -33.03 -5.80
CA THR A 312 9.44 -32.33 -7.10
C THR A 312 10.28 -31.06 -7.02
N LEU A 313 11.31 -30.98 -7.86
CA LEU A 313 12.10 -29.77 -8.10
C LEU A 313 11.25 -28.75 -8.87
N THR A 314 11.10 -27.55 -8.33
CA THR A 314 10.41 -26.44 -8.97
C THR A 314 11.38 -25.27 -9.13
N VAL A 315 11.52 -24.78 -10.36
CA VAL A 315 12.47 -23.72 -10.72
C VAL A 315 11.82 -22.68 -11.63
N TYR A 316 12.28 -21.44 -11.53
CA TYR A 316 12.17 -20.49 -12.64
C TYR A 316 13.39 -20.64 -13.52
N ALA A 317 13.17 -20.81 -14.83
CA ALA A 317 14.26 -20.90 -15.79
C ALA A 317 13.98 -20.15 -17.09
N ASP A 318 14.99 -19.37 -17.43
CA ASP A 318 15.48 -19.04 -18.75
C ASP A 318 15.33 -20.06 -19.89
N ARG A 319 15.47 -19.66 -21.17
CA ARG A 319 15.91 -20.59 -22.22
C ARG A 319 17.33 -21.11 -21.96
N ILE A 320 18.21 -20.28 -21.40
CA ILE A 320 19.58 -20.66 -21.00
C ILE A 320 19.50 -21.64 -19.83
N GLY A 321 18.75 -21.29 -18.78
CA GLY A 321 18.54 -22.16 -17.61
C GLY A 321 17.89 -23.49 -17.96
N GLN A 322 16.85 -23.48 -18.81
CA GLN A 322 16.17 -24.67 -19.30
C GLN A 322 17.15 -25.60 -20.04
N LYS A 323 17.97 -25.05 -20.95
CA LYS A 323 19.00 -25.85 -21.65
C LYS A 323 19.98 -26.51 -20.69
N ALA A 324 20.48 -25.77 -19.69
CA ALA A 324 21.36 -26.33 -18.67
C ALA A 324 20.68 -27.49 -17.92
N LEU A 325 19.42 -27.32 -17.51
CA LEU A 325 18.67 -28.39 -16.85
C LEU A 325 18.56 -29.65 -17.73
N HIS A 326 18.20 -29.52 -19.01
CA HIS A 326 18.15 -30.67 -19.92
C HIS A 326 19.51 -31.37 -20.05
N SER A 327 20.59 -30.59 -20.24
CA SER A 327 21.93 -31.12 -20.46
C SER A 327 22.49 -31.87 -19.25
N PHE A 328 22.25 -31.37 -18.03
CA PHE A 328 22.84 -31.96 -16.82
C PHE A 328 21.93 -32.96 -16.11
N LEU A 329 20.60 -32.82 -16.22
CA LEU A 329 19.63 -33.67 -15.52
C LEU A 329 19.04 -34.79 -16.39
N CYS A 330 19.36 -34.84 -17.69
CA CYS A 330 18.79 -35.81 -18.64
C CYS A 330 17.26 -35.82 -18.57
N LEU A 331 16.66 -34.64 -18.70
CA LEU A 331 15.21 -34.47 -18.54
C LEU A 331 14.44 -35.10 -19.72
N GLU A 332 13.41 -35.87 -19.38
CA GLU A 332 12.44 -36.43 -20.32
C GLU A 332 11.05 -35.78 -20.10
N PRO A 333 10.24 -35.55 -21.16
CA PRO A 333 8.89 -35.03 -21.01
C PRO A 333 8.01 -35.93 -20.15
N ALA A 334 7.25 -35.35 -19.22
CA ALA A 334 6.37 -36.11 -18.33
C ALA A 334 4.92 -35.66 -18.44
N ALA A 335 4.02 -36.59 -18.80
CA ALA A 335 2.58 -36.34 -18.78
C ALA A 335 1.96 -36.55 -17.38
N LEU A 336 2.54 -37.47 -16.59
CA LEU A 336 2.16 -37.78 -15.20
C LEU A 336 3.42 -38.19 -14.43
N GLY A 337 3.47 -37.86 -13.13
CA GLY A 337 4.59 -38.27 -12.27
C GLY A 337 5.84 -37.40 -12.42
N GLU A 338 5.67 -36.14 -12.80
CA GLU A 338 6.75 -35.18 -12.92
C GLU A 338 7.50 -35.01 -11.59
N ASN A 339 8.83 -35.03 -11.65
CA ASN A 339 9.68 -34.66 -10.51
C ASN A 339 10.51 -33.40 -10.79
N VAL A 340 10.32 -32.77 -11.95
CA VAL A 340 10.87 -31.47 -12.32
C VAL A 340 9.79 -30.61 -12.97
N ILE A 341 9.60 -29.41 -12.46
CA ILE A 341 8.72 -28.38 -13.01
C ILE A 341 9.57 -27.15 -13.33
N ILE A 342 9.61 -26.81 -14.62
CA ILE A 342 10.34 -25.63 -15.12
C ILE A 342 9.32 -24.57 -15.50
N MET A 343 9.36 -23.44 -14.80
CA MET A 343 8.52 -22.29 -15.08
C MET A 343 9.32 -21.25 -15.87
N MET A 344 8.91 -20.95 -17.09
CA MET A 344 9.51 -19.84 -17.84
C MET A 344 8.87 -18.52 -17.39
N PRO A 345 9.63 -17.56 -16.85
CA PRO A 345 9.03 -16.37 -16.29
C PRO A 345 8.63 -15.35 -17.36
N LYS A 346 7.48 -14.68 -17.16
CA LYS A 346 7.01 -13.54 -17.97
C LYS A 346 7.90 -12.30 -17.84
N ASP A 347 8.73 -12.26 -16.80
CA ASP A 347 9.52 -11.10 -16.43
C ASP A 347 10.75 -11.52 -15.64
N GLU A 348 11.92 -11.01 -16.01
CA GLU A 348 13.20 -11.25 -15.34
C GLU A 348 13.22 -10.78 -13.88
N GLY A 349 12.25 -9.98 -13.46
CA GLY A 349 12.11 -9.53 -12.08
C GLY A 349 11.90 -10.65 -11.07
N VAL A 350 11.62 -11.89 -11.50
CA VAL A 350 11.63 -13.07 -10.60
C VAL A 350 13.04 -13.45 -10.13
N PHE A 351 14.07 -13.12 -10.93
CA PHE A 351 15.49 -13.39 -10.63
C PHE A 351 16.13 -12.30 -9.75
N GLN A 352 15.44 -11.16 -9.58
CA GLN A 352 15.87 -10.09 -8.69
C GLN A 352 15.63 -10.45 -7.23
N GLU A 353 16.46 -9.91 -6.34
CA GLU A 353 16.37 -10.16 -4.89
C GLU A 353 16.40 -11.66 -4.55
N SER A 354 17.14 -12.42 -5.36
CA SER A 354 17.32 -13.86 -5.14
C SER A 354 18.11 -14.11 -3.86
N ILE A 355 17.78 -15.21 -3.21
CA ILE A 355 18.38 -15.62 -1.93
C ILE A 355 19.37 -16.73 -2.20
N ARG A 356 20.60 -16.55 -1.73
CA ARG A 356 21.65 -17.55 -1.85
C ARG A 356 21.38 -18.73 -0.91
N ILE A 357 21.27 -19.94 -1.45
CA ILE A 357 21.06 -21.18 -0.69
C ILE A 357 22.38 -21.88 -0.40
N ASN A 358 23.27 -21.92 -1.38
CA ASN A 358 24.65 -22.41 -1.25
C ASN A 358 25.55 -21.70 -2.28
N GLU A 359 26.73 -22.26 -2.60
CA GLU A 359 27.68 -21.62 -3.50
C GLU A 359 27.10 -21.33 -4.89
N ASP A 360 26.38 -22.28 -5.48
CA ASP A 360 25.89 -22.22 -6.86
C ASP A 360 24.36 -22.01 -6.95
N ILE A 361 23.61 -22.39 -5.91
CA ILE A 361 22.14 -22.45 -5.95
C ILE A 361 21.52 -21.21 -5.28
N TRP A 362 20.60 -20.61 -6.02
CA TRP A 362 19.83 -19.45 -5.62
C TRP A 362 18.34 -19.76 -5.64
N ALA A 363 17.57 -19.08 -4.79
CA ALA A 363 16.12 -19.18 -4.72
C ALA A 363 15.47 -17.83 -5.00
N THR A 364 14.18 -17.85 -5.36
CA THR A 364 13.34 -16.66 -5.45
C THR A 364 13.33 -15.85 -4.14
N SER A 365 13.12 -14.53 -4.25
CA SER A 365 12.92 -13.66 -3.08
C SER A 365 11.80 -14.16 -2.15
N ILE A 366 11.79 -13.73 -0.89
CA ILE A 366 10.70 -14.06 0.06
C ILE A 366 9.34 -13.69 -0.51
N ALA A 367 9.23 -12.48 -1.08
CA ALA A 367 7.99 -12.01 -1.69
C ALA A 367 7.53 -12.91 -2.83
N GLN A 368 8.43 -13.28 -3.74
CA GLN A 368 8.09 -14.13 -4.89
C GLN A 368 7.71 -15.54 -4.45
N THR A 369 8.49 -16.15 -3.54
CA THR A 369 8.22 -17.48 -2.99
C THR A 369 6.88 -17.53 -2.27
N TYR A 370 6.57 -16.52 -1.46
CA TYR A 370 5.27 -16.40 -0.76
C TYR A 370 4.10 -16.36 -1.76
N LEU A 371 4.21 -15.54 -2.80
CA LEU A 371 3.16 -15.37 -3.82
C LEU A 371 2.94 -16.65 -4.63
N ASP A 372 4.01 -17.38 -4.97
CA ASP A 372 3.92 -18.63 -5.72
C ASP A 372 3.25 -19.73 -4.90
N LEU A 373 3.61 -19.85 -3.62
CA LEU A 373 2.96 -20.80 -2.70
C LEU A 373 1.47 -20.49 -2.50
N TRP A 374 1.10 -19.21 -2.44
CA TRP A 374 -0.29 -18.81 -2.15
C TRP A 374 -1.30 -19.26 -3.22
N GLN A 375 -0.83 -19.41 -4.46
CA GLN A 375 -1.63 -19.84 -5.61
C GLN A 375 -1.86 -21.37 -5.66
N MET A 376 -1.19 -22.13 -4.78
CA MET A 376 -1.28 -23.58 -4.73
C MET A 376 -2.38 -24.02 -3.75
N ASN A 377 -2.19 -25.17 -3.09
CA ASN A 377 -3.14 -25.73 -2.13
C ASN A 377 -2.95 -25.17 -0.71
N ASP A 378 -3.84 -25.54 0.22
CA ASP A 378 -3.83 -25.02 1.59
C ASP A 378 -2.54 -25.33 2.35
N ARG A 379 -1.91 -26.49 2.12
CA ARG A 379 -0.61 -26.82 2.73
C ARG A 379 0.51 -25.90 2.23
N SER A 380 0.50 -25.52 0.95
CA SER A 380 1.43 -24.53 0.43
C SER A 380 1.19 -23.14 1.03
N ARG A 381 -0.06 -22.77 1.32
CA ARG A 381 -0.37 -21.51 2.01
C ARG A 381 0.14 -21.49 3.44
N GLU A 382 0.02 -22.61 4.17
CA GLU A 382 0.66 -22.76 5.48
C GLU A 382 2.19 -22.61 5.39
N ALA A 383 2.81 -23.22 4.39
CA ALA A 383 4.25 -23.08 4.15
C ALA A 383 4.64 -21.62 3.84
N ALA A 384 3.76 -20.85 3.18
CA ALA A 384 3.98 -19.45 2.87
C ALA A 384 3.97 -18.59 4.14
N GLU A 385 3.01 -18.80 5.03
CA GLU A 385 2.97 -18.11 6.32
C GLU A 385 4.19 -18.51 7.18
N PHE A 386 4.53 -19.80 7.23
CA PHE A 386 5.71 -20.27 7.95
C PHE A 386 7.01 -19.62 7.44
N LEU A 387 7.19 -19.55 6.11
CA LEU A 387 8.33 -18.87 5.49
C LEU A 387 8.44 -17.40 5.95
N LEU A 388 7.31 -16.68 5.95
CA LEU A 388 7.27 -15.28 6.35
C LEU A 388 7.57 -15.10 7.85
N GLU A 389 7.06 -16.00 8.70
CA GLU A 389 7.39 -16.01 10.13
C GLU A 389 8.87 -16.25 10.40
N GLN A 390 9.49 -17.21 9.72
CA GLN A 390 10.92 -17.48 9.87
C GLN A 390 11.76 -16.31 9.39
N TYR A 391 11.39 -15.71 8.25
CA TYR A 391 12.07 -14.52 7.75
C TYR A 391 11.99 -13.35 8.73
N ASN A 392 10.83 -13.11 9.34
CA ASN A 392 10.67 -12.04 10.34
C ASN A 392 11.45 -12.33 11.63
N LYS A 393 11.57 -13.60 12.05
CA LYS A 393 12.37 -14.00 13.22
C LYS A 393 13.86 -13.87 12.98
N ASN A 394 14.31 -14.15 11.76
CA ASN A 394 15.72 -14.11 11.39
C ASN A 394 15.91 -13.60 9.95
N PRO A 395 15.94 -12.27 9.73
CA PRO A 395 16.10 -11.69 8.40
C PRO A 395 17.43 -12.08 7.72
N SER A 396 18.43 -12.51 8.49
CA SER A 396 19.72 -12.99 7.96
C SER A 396 19.58 -14.24 7.08
N ILE A 397 18.46 -14.96 7.18
CA ILE A 397 18.11 -16.08 6.30
C ILE A 397 18.10 -15.65 4.81
N ALA A 398 17.74 -14.40 4.50
CA ALA A 398 17.79 -13.86 3.14
C ALA A 398 19.13 -13.18 2.77
N ASN A 399 19.99 -12.93 3.76
CA ASN A 399 21.19 -12.09 3.67
C ASN A 399 22.46 -12.88 3.99
N ARG A 400 22.65 -14.06 3.37
CA ARG A 400 23.92 -14.80 3.51
C ARG A 400 25.14 -14.05 2.95
N ASP A 401 24.95 -12.93 2.24
CA ASP A 401 26.01 -12.10 1.68
C ASP A 401 26.13 -10.70 2.32
N ALA A 402 25.35 -10.34 3.36
CA ALA A 402 25.46 -9.01 3.99
C ALA A 402 26.68 -8.86 4.93
N ALA A 403 27.51 -9.89 5.06
CA ALA A 403 28.72 -9.86 5.89
C ALA A 403 29.98 -9.34 5.15
N ASP A 404 29.98 -9.29 3.81
CA ASP A 404 31.20 -9.05 3.02
C ASP A 404 31.03 -8.04 1.84
N ALA A 405 30.15 -7.04 1.94
CA ALA A 405 29.99 -5.99 0.91
C ALA A 405 30.11 -4.57 1.45
#